data_AF-A0A416HCE7-F1
#
_entry.id   AF-A0A416HCE7-F1
#
_cell.length_a   1.000
_cell.length_b   1.000
_cell.length_c   1.000
_cell.angle_alpha   90.00
_cell.angle_beta   90.00
_cell.angle_gamma   90.00
#
_symmetry.space_group_name_H-M   'P 1'
#
loop_
_entity.id
_entity.type
_entity.pdbx_description
1 polymer ?
#
loop_
_entity_poly.entity_id
_entity_poly.type
_entity_poly.pdbx_seq_one_letter_code
_entity_poly.pdbx_strand_id
1 'polypeptide(L)'
;MALMQCPECGKEISDQVPACPHCGFPVQKQTGGDGKDKKKKFILLIIIGSIFILAAALFICYKFVYQGSFEITLSKDTVELGTDVDLLTYLEYDPENIIEVTVTDDGNFDAGTAGDYQVMFRIKNKRGNIKEVPFAFHVTDTVAPQLSVLKDTVYVAKGSEYDPQTNAEASDADTCTIEIGGEYDLHQEGTYEISFSAKDGSGNTSETKSMKLIVENRDDCVFRNVKFGDSAEVVKRYETSDLLEENDDKGSQTLIYEGSVENEDAYIYYDMNQKDQLYAITIIFNETHTDNDMYLSLFDRITEKLTALYGEAKTEKVKGSLYNYCSTEGEALNLGQVKYRNTWDSDELSVYLYLGKDNYEVSFGLLYESKNFEQPEEDSSIK
;
A
#
# COMPACT_ATOMS: atom_id res chain seq x y z
N MET A 1 16.69 -117.02 48.21
CA MET A 1 17.13 -115.70 48.70
C MET A 1 18.11 -115.17 47.68
N ALA A 2 17.87 -113.99 47.09
CA ALA A 2 18.75 -113.47 46.05
C ALA A 2 20.05 -112.97 46.70
N LEU A 3 21.18 -113.52 46.27
CA LEU A 3 22.50 -113.06 46.68
C LEU A 3 22.97 -112.03 45.65
N MET A 4 23.53 -110.92 46.13
CA MET A 4 24.16 -109.90 45.30
C MET A 4 25.62 -109.74 45.71
N GLN A 5 26.50 -109.38 44.78
CA GLN A 5 27.88 -109.03 45.15
C GLN A 5 27.93 -107.63 45.73
N CYS A 6 28.66 -107.49 46.84
CA CYS A 6 28.95 -106.18 47.40
C CYS A 6 29.81 -105.39 46.39
N PRO A 7 29.39 -104.18 45.97
CA PRO A 7 30.11 -103.40 44.96
C PRO A 7 31.49 -102.88 45.42
N GLU A 8 31.76 -102.90 46.72
CA GLU A 8 33.05 -102.50 47.29
C GLU A 8 34.02 -103.68 47.43
N CYS A 9 33.60 -104.76 48.09
CA CYS A 9 34.51 -105.87 48.41
C CYS A 9 34.33 -107.12 47.54
N GLY A 10 33.36 -107.13 46.61
CA GLY A 10 33.10 -108.24 45.68
C GLY A 10 32.55 -109.53 46.30
N LYS A 11 32.38 -109.59 47.63
CA LYS A 11 31.84 -110.77 48.33
C LYS A 11 30.31 -110.83 48.23
N GLU A 12 29.78 -112.05 48.13
CA GLU A 12 28.33 -112.27 48.07
C GLU A 12 27.67 -111.94 49.41
N ILE A 13 26.64 -111.10 49.34
CA ILE A 13 25.83 -110.66 50.47
C ILE A 13 24.35 -110.77 50.12
N SER A 14 23.50 -110.88 51.14
CA SER A 14 22.03 -110.87 50.97
C SER A 14 21.53 -109.49 50.51
N ASP A 15 20.52 -109.44 49.65
CA ASP A 15 19.94 -108.19 49.15
C ASP A 15 19.07 -107.43 50.18
N GLN A 16 19.01 -107.93 51.43
CA GLN A 16 18.25 -107.35 52.54
C GLN A 16 19.11 -106.85 53.72
N VAL A 17 20.44 -106.94 53.64
CA VAL A 17 21.29 -106.38 54.70
C VAL A 17 21.49 -104.87 54.51
N PRO A 18 21.33 -104.05 55.56
CA PRO A 18 21.47 -102.59 55.46
C PRO A 18 22.91 -102.14 55.24
N ALA A 19 23.89 -102.99 55.52
CA ALA A 19 25.30 -102.80 55.20
C ALA A 19 26.00 -104.17 55.01
N CYS A 20 27.04 -104.19 54.18
CA CYS A 20 27.86 -105.36 53.94
C CYS A 20 28.54 -105.81 55.25
N PRO A 21 28.34 -107.05 55.72
CA PRO A 21 28.97 -107.56 56.94
C PRO A 21 30.50 -107.64 56.87
N HIS A 22 31.06 -107.65 55.64
CA HIS A 22 32.50 -107.83 55.43
C HIS A 22 33.28 -106.52 55.35
N CYS A 23 32.71 -105.46 54.80
CA CYS A 23 33.40 -104.17 54.63
C CYS A 23 32.66 -102.98 55.24
N GLY A 24 31.46 -103.19 55.79
CA GLY A 24 30.64 -102.12 56.38
C GLY A 24 29.95 -101.21 55.36
N PHE A 25 30.06 -101.49 54.05
CA PHE A 25 29.47 -100.64 53.01
C PHE A 25 27.93 -100.64 53.09
N PRO A 26 27.26 -99.50 53.29
CA PRO A 26 25.82 -99.42 53.46
C PRO A 26 25.07 -99.72 52.14
N VAL A 27 24.13 -100.66 52.18
CA VAL A 27 23.32 -101.11 51.04
C VAL A 27 21.84 -100.78 51.32
N GLN A 28 21.50 -99.49 51.37
CA GLN A 28 20.10 -99.08 51.57
C GLN A 28 19.31 -99.08 50.25
N LYS A 29 18.38 -100.04 50.11
CA LYS A 29 17.22 -99.91 49.20
C LYS A 29 16.32 -98.79 49.73
N GLN A 30 16.21 -97.67 49.03
CA GLN A 30 15.19 -96.65 49.31
C GLN A 30 14.04 -96.72 48.30
N THR A 31 12.94 -97.25 48.80
CA THR A 31 11.57 -97.12 48.30
C THR A 31 11.03 -95.71 48.56
N GLY A 32 10.42 -95.08 47.54
CA GLY A 32 9.35 -94.08 47.66
C GLY A 32 9.67 -92.69 48.26
N GLY A 33 9.48 -91.63 47.47
CA GLY A 33 9.58 -90.23 47.96
C GLY A 33 9.15 -89.16 46.96
N ASP A 34 7.88 -89.20 46.53
CA ASP A 34 7.15 -88.27 45.62
C ASP A 34 7.02 -86.80 46.15
N GLY A 35 7.96 -86.32 46.96
CA GLY A 35 7.89 -85.01 47.63
C GLY A 35 8.92 -83.96 47.19
N LYS A 36 10.14 -84.37 46.78
CA LYS A 36 11.21 -83.44 46.37
C LYS A 36 11.10 -82.99 44.90
N ASP A 37 10.65 -83.90 44.03
CA ASP A 37 10.45 -83.61 42.61
C ASP A 37 9.24 -82.71 42.36
N LYS A 38 8.16 -82.90 43.14
CA LYS A 38 7.04 -81.95 43.16
C LYS A 38 7.49 -80.57 43.60
N LYS A 39 8.33 -80.44 44.64
CA LYS A 39 8.80 -79.13 45.13
C LYS A 39 9.75 -78.42 44.13
N LYS A 40 10.67 -79.13 43.48
CA LYS A 40 11.51 -78.57 42.40
C LYS A 40 10.71 -78.21 41.15
N LYS A 41 9.78 -79.07 40.71
CA LYS A 41 8.85 -78.77 39.60
C LYS A 41 7.95 -77.58 39.93
N PHE A 42 7.50 -77.45 41.18
CA PHE A 42 6.67 -76.33 41.64
C PHE A 42 7.44 -75.00 41.66
N ILE A 43 8.70 -75.00 42.14
CA ILE A 43 9.58 -73.80 42.08
C ILE A 43 9.90 -73.43 40.63
N LEU A 44 10.17 -74.40 39.76
CA LEU A 44 10.40 -74.15 38.33
C LEU A 44 9.16 -73.55 37.63
N LEU A 45 7.96 -74.03 37.97
CA LEU A 45 6.69 -73.47 37.48
C LEU A 45 6.46 -72.02 37.95
N ILE A 46 6.84 -71.68 39.19
CA ILE A 46 6.75 -70.31 39.70
C ILE A 46 7.74 -69.39 38.96
N ILE A 47 8.98 -69.85 38.72
CA ILE A 47 9.98 -69.06 37.97
C ILE A 47 9.52 -68.84 36.52
N ILE A 48 9.06 -69.88 35.84
CA ILE A 48 8.51 -69.77 34.47
C ILE A 48 7.29 -68.84 34.45
N GLY A 49 6.39 -68.97 35.43
CA GLY A 49 5.24 -68.08 35.59
C GLY A 49 5.65 -66.63 35.81
N SER A 50 6.67 -66.38 36.64
CA SER A 50 7.20 -65.03 36.88
C SER A 50 7.86 -64.42 35.65
N ILE A 51 8.59 -65.21 34.84
CA ILE A 51 9.17 -64.79 33.56
C ILE A 51 8.05 -64.48 32.56
N PHE A 52 7.00 -65.29 32.49
CA PHE A 52 5.83 -65.03 31.64
C PHE A 52 5.11 -63.75 32.04
N ILE A 53 4.97 -63.48 33.34
CA ILE A 53 4.37 -62.23 33.84
C ILE A 53 5.26 -61.03 33.51
N LEU A 54 6.58 -61.15 33.65
CA LEU A 54 7.55 -60.12 33.26
C LEU A 54 7.54 -59.85 31.76
N ALA A 55 7.49 -60.90 30.93
CA ALA A 55 7.39 -60.80 29.48
C ALA A 55 6.04 -60.20 29.05
N ALA A 56 4.94 -60.59 29.70
CA ALA A 56 3.62 -59.99 29.47
C ALA A 56 3.59 -58.52 29.89
N ALA A 57 4.21 -58.16 31.02
CA ALA A 57 4.35 -56.78 31.47
C ALA A 57 5.20 -55.95 30.50
N LEU A 58 6.34 -56.49 30.04
CA LEU A 58 7.18 -55.86 29.00
C LEU A 58 6.44 -55.72 27.67
N PHE A 59 5.68 -56.73 27.27
CA PHE A 59 4.86 -56.69 26.05
C PHE A 59 3.72 -55.68 26.16
N ILE A 60 3.07 -55.59 27.33
CA ILE A 60 2.07 -54.57 27.63
C ILE A 60 2.72 -53.19 27.62
N CYS A 61 3.85 -52.99 28.30
CA CYS A 61 4.59 -51.73 28.28
C CYS A 61 5.02 -51.35 26.85
N TYR A 62 5.54 -52.29 26.06
CA TYR A 62 5.91 -52.06 24.67
C TYR A 62 4.69 -51.69 23.82
N LYS A 63 3.57 -52.42 23.97
CA LYS A 63 2.34 -52.16 23.21
C LYS A 63 1.65 -50.88 23.65
N PHE A 64 1.62 -50.54 24.94
CA PHE A 64 0.92 -49.36 25.45
C PHE A 64 1.76 -48.09 25.36
N VAL A 65 3.04 -48.16 25.72
CA VAL A 65 3.95 -47.00 25.79
C VAL A 65 4.65 -46.78 24.45
N TYR A 66 5.29 -47.81 23.89
CA TYR A 66 6.14 -47.64 22.69
C TYR A 66 5.34 -47.56 21.38
N GLN A 67 4.33 -48.41 21.18
CA GLN A 67 3.41 -48.25 20.04
C GLN A 67 2.38 -47.12 20.23
N GLY A 68 2.39 -46.47 21.40
CA GLY A 68 1.44 -45.41 21.77
C GLY A 68 1.99 -44.01 21.55
N SER A 69 3.29 -43.87 21.34
CA SER A 69 3.94 -42.60 21.02
C SER A 69 3.63 -42.19 19.59
N PHE A 70 3.40 -40.90 19.41
CA PHE A 70 3.24 -40.25 18.11
C PHE A 70 4.04 -38.95 18.14
N GLU A 71 4.49 -38.54 16.96
CA GLU A 71 5.23 -37.30 16.77
C GLU A 71 4.35 -36.30 16.02
N ILE A 72 4.55 -35.04 16.37
CA ILE A 72 3.96 -33.88 15.71
C ILE A 72 5.05 -32.83 15.65
N THR A 73 5.21 -32.22 14.50
CA THR A 73 6.23 -31.21 14.20
C THR A 73 5.57 -30.00 13.53
N LEU A 74 6.34 -28.92 13.36
CA LEU A 74 5.91 -27.77 12.57
C LEU A 74 6.53 -27.84 11.18
N SER A 75 5.75 -27.54 10.14
CA SER A 75 6.26 -27.25 8.79
C SER A 75 6.83 -25.84 8.70
N LYS A 76 6.21 -24.87 9.38
CA LYS A 76 6.62 -23.46 9.51
C LYS A 76 6.29 -22.98 10.93
N ASP A 77 7.20 -22.22 11.53
CA ASP A 77 7.01 -21.57 12.84
C ASP A 77 6.88 -20.04 12.73
N THR A 78 7.13 -19.48 11.55
CA THR A 78 7.05 -18.04 11.28
C THR A 78 5.72 -17.68 10.63
N VAL A 79 5.04 -16.67 11.15
CA VAL A 79 3.79 -16.13 10.61
C VAL A 79 4.05 -14.71 10.11
N GLU A 80 3.53 -14.41 8.92
CA GLU A 80 3.65 -13.06 8.36
C GLU A 80 2.73 -12.09 9.10
N LEU A 81 3.25 -10.91 9.45
CA LEU A 81 2.49 -9.86 10.12
C LEU A 81 1.23 -9.47 9.32
N GLY A 82 0.13 -9.24 10.03
CA GLY A 82 -1.16 -8.81 9.47
C GLY A 82 -1.94 -9.90 8.72
N THR A 83 -1.44 -11.14 8.67
CA THR A 83 -2.11 -12.23 7.94
C THR A 83 -3.15 -12.98 8.79
N ASP A 84 -4.23 -13.41 8.15
CA ASP A 84 -5.19 -14.34 8.75
C ASP A 84 -4.72 -15.78 8.48
N VAL A 85 -4.24 -16.46 9.53
CA VAL A 85 -3.64 -17.79 9.42
C VAL A 85 -4.29 -18.78 10.39
N ASP A 86 -4.57 -19.98 9.88
CA ASP A 86 -4.91 -21.14 10.70
C ASP A 86 -3.64 -21.91 11.07
N LEU A 87 -3.21 -21.78 12.33
CA LEU A 87 -2.01 -22.43 12.88
C LEU A 87 -2.06 -23.96 12.81
N LEU A 88 -3.25 -24.59 12.68
CA LEU A 88 -3.34 -26.04 12.51
C LEU A 88 -2.73 -26.48 11.18
N THR A 89 -2.72 -25.61 10.16
CA THR A 89 -2.14 -25.90 8.85
C THR A 89 -0.62 -26.03 8.90
N TYR A 90 0.02 -25.54 9.96
CA TYR A 90 1.47 -25.60 10.15
C TYR A 90 1.91 -26.86 10.88
N LEU A 91 0.98 -27.68 11.35
CA LEU A 91 1.28 -28.93 12.04
C LEU A 91 1.46 -30.07 11.06
N GLU A 92 2.59 -30.76 11.17
CA GLU A 92 2.88 -31.99 10.45
C GLU A 92 2.73 -33.19 11.38
N TYR A 93 1.85 -34.12 10.98
CA TYR A 93 1.62 -35.36 11.70
C TYR A 93 1.09 -36.43 10.75
N ASP A 94 1.18 -37.69 11.17
CA ASP A 94 0.62 -38.81 10.42
C ASP A 94 -0.92 -38.89 10.59
N PRO A 95 -1.72 -38.61 9.54
CA PRO A 95 -3.18 -38.66 9.63
C PRO A 95 -3.71 -40.09 9.81
N GLU A 96 -2.90 -41.12 9.53
CA GLU A 96 -3.27 -42.49 9.85
C GLU A 96 -3.18 -42.79 11.34
N ASN A 97 -2.46 -41.98 12.12
CA ASN A 97 -2.27 -42.20 13.55
C ASN A 97 -3.01 -41.16 14.41
N ILE A 98 -3.19 -39.93 13.94
CA ILE A 98 -3.87 -38.84 14.65
C ILE A 98 -5.35 -38.73 14.25
N ILE A 99 -6.24 -38.49 15.21
CA ILE A 99 -7.69 -38.34 14.97
C ILE A 99 -8.26 -36.99 15.37
N GLU A 100 -7.56 -36.23 16.20
CA GLU A 100 -8.04 -34.96 16.73
C GLU A 100 -6.84 -34.09 17.12
N VAL A 101 -6.86 -32.84 16.68
CA VAL A 101 -5.89 -31.80 17.01
C VAL A 101 -6.70 -30.55 17.33
N THR A 102 -6.47 -29.96 18.50
CA THR A 102 -7.22 -28.78 18.98
C THR A 102 -6.27 -27.84 19.70
N VAL A 103 -6.46 -26.54 19.52
CA VAL A 103 -5.80 -25.52 20.36
C VAL A 103 -6.48 -25.53 21.74
N THR A 104 -5.69 -25.65 22.80
CA THR A 104 -6.17 -25.56 24.20
C THR A 104 -5.86 -24.22 24.85
N ASP A 105 -4.80 -23.57 24.40
CA ASP A 105 -4.41 -22.22 24.79
C ASP A 105 -3.70 -21.60 23.58
N ASP A 106 -4.22 -20.49 23.08
CA ASP A 106 -3.61 -19.77 21.96
C ASP A 106 -2.50 -18.83 22.41
N GLY A 107 -2.24 -18.70 23.72
CA GLY A 107 -1.22 -17.80 24.23
C GLY A 107 -1.48 -16.33 23.84
N ASN A 108 -2.74 -15.96 23.57
CA ASN A 108 -3.12 -14.67 23.01
C ASN A 108 -2.39 -14.35 21.69
N PHE A 109 -2.25 -15.38 20.84
CA PHE A 109 -1.70 -15.26 19.50
C PHE A 109 -2.41 -14.15 18.71
N ASP A 110 -1.63 -13.21 18.18
CA ASP A 110 -2.12 -12.09 17.39
C ASP A 110 -1.20 -11.87 16.20
N ALA A 111 -1.64 -12.30 15.01
CA ALA A 111 -0.89 -12.08 13.79
C ALA A 111 -0.79 -10.59 13.40
N GLY A 112 -1.57 -9.69 14.01
CA GLY A 112 -1.46 -8.24 13.83
C GLY A 112 -0.37 -7.58 14.68
N THR A 113 0.28 -8.32 15.57
CA THR A 113 1.33 -7.80 16.45
C THR A 113 2.59 -8.64 16.30
N ALA A 114 3.71 -8.00 15.96
CA ALA A 114 4.99 -8.71 15.88
C ALA A 114 5.43 -9.22 17.26
N GLY A 115 5.90 -10.47 17.34
CA GLY A 115 6.30 -11.07 18.60
C GLY A 115 6.38 -12.59 18.60
N ASP A 116 6.81 -13.13 19.73
CA ASP A 116 6.92 -14.57 19.98
C ASP A 116 5.73 -15.06 20.81
N TYR A 117 5.03 -16.07 20.31
CA TYR A 117 3.81 -16.62 20.90
C TYR A 117 3.97 -18.10 21.19
N GLN A 118 3.51 -18.56 22.35
CA GLN A 118 3.49 -19.98 22.69
C GLN A 118 2.06 -20.51 22.66
N VAL A 119 1.79 -21.41 21.71
CA VAL A 119 0.46 -22.01 21.51
C VAL A 119 0.49 -23.46 21.98
N MET A 120 -0.48 -23.83 22.81
CA MET A 120 -0.62 -25.18 23.31
C MET A 120 -1.65 -25.96 22.49
N PHE A 121 -1.21 -27.05 21.89
CA PHE A 121 -2.09 -27.98 21.18
C PHE A 121 -2.31 -29.24 21.97
N ARG A 122 -3.55 -29.73 21.96
CA ARG A 122 -3.93 -31.04 22.45
C ARG A 122 -4.18 -31.97 21.27
N ILE A 123 -3.44 -33.07 21.25
CA ILE A 123 -3.43 -34.05 20.16
C ILE A 123 -3.87 -35.40 20.70
N LYS A 124 -4.78 -36.06 19.98
CA LYS A 124 -5.26 -37.41 20.30
C LYS A 124 -5.04 -38.35 19.13
N ASN A 125 -4.44 -39.51 19.41
CA ASN A 125 -4.23 -40.56 18.41
C ASN A 125 -5.41 -41.55 18.34
N LYS A 126 -5.43 -42.41 17.31
CA LYS A 126 -6.44 -43.48 17.12
C LYS A 126 -6.58 -44.42 18.32
N ARG A 127 -5.53 -44.53 19.13
CA ARG A 127 -5.48 -45.39 20.33
C ARG A 127 -6.04 -44.71 21.57
N GLY A 128 -6.41 -43.43 21.48
CA GLY A 128 -6.96 -42.63 22.57
C GLY A 128 -5.91 -41.98 23.48
N ASN A 129 -4.62 -42.10 23.16
CA ASN A 129 -3.57 -41.38 23.89
C ASN A 129 -3.63 -39.89 23.56
N ILE A 130 -3.48 -39.06 24.59
CA ILE A 130 -3.52 -37.60 24.47
C ILE A 130 -2.17 -37.02 24.89
N LYS A 131 -1.71 -36.01 24.15
CA LYS A 131 -0.52 -35.22 24.49
C LYS A 131 -0.83 -33.74 24.31
N GLU A 132 -0.35 -32.93 25.24
CA GLU A 132 -0.30 -31.48 25.07
C GLU A 132 1.13 -31.10 24.67
N VAL A 133 1.25 -30.32 23.60
CA VAL A 133 2.54 -29.92 23.03
C VAL A 133 2.52 -28.41 22.84
N PRO A 134 3.43 -27.67 23.50
CA PRO A 134 3.62 -26.27 23.21
C PRO A 134 4.45 -26.11 21.93
N PHE A 135 3.99 -25.22 21.05
CA PHE A 135 4.73 -24.77 19.88
C PHE A 135 4.96 -23.26 19.97
N ALA A 136 6.16 -22.82 19.61
CA ALA A 136 6.49 -21.41 19.51
C ALA A 136 6.22 -20.95 18.08
N PHE A 137 5.55 -19.81 17.93
CA PHE A 137 5.35 -19.11 16.67
C PHE A 137 5.96 -17.72 16.75
N HIS A 138 6.56 -17.30 15.64
CA HIS A 138 7.21 -16.00 15.49
C HIS A 138 6.42 -15.17 14.48
N VAL A 139 5.70 -14.15 14.94
CA VAL A 139 5.05 -13.20 14.03
C VAL A 139 6.09 -12.16 13.62
N THR A 140 6.52 -12.22 12.38
CA THR A 140 7.53 -11.32 11.81
C THR A 140 7.03 -10.79 10.48
N ASP A 141 7.38 -9.55 10.16
CA ASP A 141 7.13 -9.01 8.84
C ASP A 141 8.31 -9.28 7.91
N THR A 142 8.05 -10.02 6.83
CA THR A 142 9.04 -10.32 5.78
C THR A 142 8.62 -9.79 4.40
N VAL A 143 7.47 -9.11 4.33
CA VAL A 143 6.90 -8.65 3.08
C VAL A 143 7.33 -7.20 2.87
N ALA A 144 7.76 -6.88 1.65
CA ALA A 144 8.13 -5.50 1.33
C ALA A 144 6.89 -4.62 1.13
N PRO A 145 6.99 -3.31 1.44
CA PRO A 145 5.88 -2.37 1.25
C PRO A 145 5.44 -2.29 -0.21
N GLN A 146 4.13 -2.10 -0.40
CA GLN A 146 3.58 -1.81 -1.71
C GLN A 146 3.70 -0.31 -2.01
N LEU A 147 4.61 0.06 -2.90
CA LEU A 147 4.82 1.44 -3.38
C LEU A 147 3.98 1.73 -4.63
N SER A 148 3.31 2.89 -4.65
CA SER A 148 2.57 3.46 -5.79
C SER A 148 3.07 4.87 -6.11
N VAL A 149 3.28 5.16 -7.38
CA VAL A 149 3.58 6.51 -7.89
C VAL A 149 2.34 7.01 -8.61
N LEU A 150 1.86 8.20 -8.26
CA LEU A 150 0.56 8.71 -8.72
C LEU A 150 0.62 9.24 -10.16
N LYS A 151 1.72 9.89 -10.52
CA LYS A 151 1.97 10.43 -11.87
C LYS A 151 3.38 10.10 -12.34
N ASP A 152 3.51 9.54 -13.53
CA ASP A 152 4.81 9.25 -14.16
C ASP A 152 5.55 10.53 -14.56
N THR A 153 4.83 11.62 -14.79
CA THR A 153 5.41 12.93 -15.15
C THR A 153 4.65 14.04 -14.45
N VAL A 154 5.41 14.95 -13.84
CA VAL A 154 4.90 16.16 -13.19
C VAL A 154 5.63 17.35 -13.79
N TYR A 155 4.87 18.40 -14.09
CA TYR A 155 5.43 19.66 -14.57
C TYR A 155 5.24 20.73 -13.51
N VAL A 156 6.22 21.61 -13.39
CA VAL A 156 6.20 22.72 -12.45
C VAL A 156 6.81 23.95 -13.11
N ALA A 157 6.29 25.13 -12.79
CA ALA A 157 6.91 26.37 -13.24
C ALA A 157 8.23 26.60 -12.48
N LYS A 158 9.26 27.10 -13.17
CA LYS A 158 10.53 27.45 -12.54
C LYS A 158 10.32 28.42 -11.36
N GLY A 159 10.85 28.06 -10.21
CA GLY A 159 10.76 28.82 -8.95
C GLY A 159 9.49 28.55 -8.14
N SER A 160 8.58 27.71 -8.63
CA SER A 160 7.40 27.28 -7.85
C SER A 160 7.79 26.25 -6.77
N GLU A 161 6.97 26.15 -5.72
CA GLU A 161 7.15 25.15 -4.67
C GLU A 161 6.55 23.81 -5.10
N TYR A 162 7.32 22.72 -4.94
CA TYR A 162 6.86 21.37 -5.20
C TYR A 162 7.61 20.35 -4.34
N ASP A 163 6.86 19.44 -3.72
CA ASP A 163 7.39 18.32 -2.95
C ASP A 163 7.09 16.99 -3.67
N PRO A 164 8.12 16.30 -4.22
CA PRO A 164 7.95 15.01 -4.87
C PRO A 164 7.34 13.93 -3.98
N GLN A 165 7.45 14.05 -2.64
CA GLN A 165 6.88 13.08 -1.71
C GLN A 165 5.36 12.94 -1.89
N THR A 166 4.68 14.03 -2.27
CA THR A 166 3.23 14.06 -2.50
C THR A 166 2.78 13.22 -3.70
N ASN A 167 3.70 12.77 -4.56
CA ASN A 167 3.41 11.96 -5.74
C ASN A 167 3.66 10.46 -5.52
N ALA A 168 3.91 10.04 -4.28
CA ALA A 168 4.11 8.64 -3.93
C ALA A 168 3.31 8.24 -2.68
N GLU A 169 2.79 7.01 -2.69
CA GLU A 169 2.05 6.41 -1.59
C GLU A 169 2.61 5.01 -1.32
N ALA A 170 2.64 4.59 -0.06
CA ALA A 170 3.09 3.26 0.34
C ALA A 170 2.13 2.65 1.36
N SER A 171 1.90 1.35 1.25
CA SER A 171 1.06 0.58 2.17
C SER A 171 1.76 -0.72 2.55
N ASP A 172 1.65 -1.09 3.83
CA ASP A 172 2.14 -2.35 4.38
C ASP A 172 1.35 -2.72 5.65
N ALA A 173 1.57 -3.92 6.18
CA ALA A 173 1.05 -4.34 7.48
C ALA A 173 1.76 -3.61 8.64
N ASP A 174 3.01 -3.21 8.45
CA ASP A 174 3.77 -2.34 9.37
C ASP A 174 3.80 -0.87 8.88
N THR A 175 4.29 0.01 9.75
CA THR A 175 4.52 1.42 9.45
C THR A 175 5.56 1.59 8.33
N CYS A 176 5.26 2.44 7.35
CA CYS A 176 6.12 2.68 6.19
C CYS A 176 6.65 4.11 6.13
N THR A 177 7.83 4.25 5.55
CA THR A 177 8.44 5.53 5.19
C THR A 177 8.84 5.52 3.72
N ILE A 178 8.60 6.63 3.02
CA ILE A 178 9.02 6.79 1.62
C ILE A 178 10.35 7.54 1.60
N GLU A 179 11.33 6.94 0.93
CA GLU A 179 12.63 7.52 0.65
C GLU A 179 12.63 8.06 -0.78
N ILE A 180 13.13 9.28 -0.95
CA ILE A 180 13.22 9.98 -2.24
C ILE A 180 14.69 10.08 -2.62
N GLY A 181 14.98 9.71 -3.86
CA GLY A 181 16.29 9.84 -4.50
C GLY A 181 16.20 10.64 -5.80
N GLY A 182 17.36 11.05 -6.29
CA GLY A 182 17.48 11.96 -7.43
C GLY A 182 17.70 13.39 -6.98
N GLU A 183 18.57 14.09 -7.70
CA GLU A 183 18.78 15.53 -7.51
C GLU A 183 17.85 16.30 -8.43
N TYR A 184 17.30 17.40 -7.94
CA TYR A 184 16.49 18.31 -8.72
C TYR A 184 16.66 19.75 -8.25
N ASP A 185 16.43 20.69 -9.16
CA ASP A 185 16.48 22.11 -8.88
C ASP A 185 15.25 22.79 -9.51
N LEU A 186 14.34 23.27 -8.67
CA LEU A 186 13.12 23.95 -9.09
C LEU A 186 13.42 25.34 -9.69
N HIS A 187 14.62 25.89 -9.51
CA HIS A 187 15.05 27.17 -10.07
C HIS A 187 15.80 27.03 -11.41
N GLN A 188 16.03 25.81 -11.88
CA GLN A 188 16.68 25.53 -13.15
C GLN A 188 15.74 24.74 -14.06
N GLU A 189 15.50 25.26 -15.27
CA GLU A 189 14.72 24.56 -16.29
C GLU A 189 15.39 23.22 -16.66
N GLY A 190 14.60 22.17 -16.80
CA GLY A 190 15.12 20.85 -17.10
C GLY A 190 14.16 19.70 -16.77
N THR A 191 14.56 18.49 -17.17
CA THR A 191 13.90 17.24 -16.78
C THR A 191 14.77 16.52 -15.77
N TYR A 192 14.23 16.28 -14.58
CA TYR A 192 14.85 15.55 -13.49
C TYR A 192 14.17 14.19 -13.31
N GLU A 193 14.95 13.17 -12.99
CA GLU A 193 14.44 11.85 -12.65
C GLU A 193 14.43 11.70 -11.13
N ILE A 194 13.25 11.51 -10.56
CA ILE A 194 13.05 11.33 -9.12
C ILE A 194 12.69 9.86 -8.88
N SER A 195 13.43 9.21 -8.00
CA SER A 195 13.19 7.82 -7.61
C SER A 195 12.56 7.73 -6.23
N PHE A 196 11.69 6.76 -6.02
CA PHE A 196 11.02 6.47 -4.78
C PHE A 196 11.27 5.02 -4.38
N SER A 197 11.54 4.79 -3.10
CA SER A 197 11.49 3.48 -2.44
C SER A 197 10.74 3.61 -1.13
N ALA A 198 10.05 2.56 -0.71
CA ALA A 198 9.41 2.51 0.60
C ALA A 198 10.08 1.48 1.50
N LYS A 199 10.19 1.80 2.78
CA LYS A 199 10.77 0.93 3.81
C LYS A 199 9.81 0.80 4.98
N ASP A 200 9.50 -0.42 5.39
CA ASP A 200 8.71 -0.70 6.59
C ASP A 200 9.54 -0.62 7.88
N GLY A 201 8.87 -0.79 9.02
CA GLY A 201 9.49 -0.82 10.35
C GLY A 201 10.40 -2.04 10.57
N SER A 202 10.19 -3.13 9.85
CA SER A 202 10.98 -4.36 9.90
C SER A 202 12.22 -4.33 8.99
N GLY A 203 12.32 -3.30 8.16
CA GLY A 203 13.43 -3.02 7.27
C GLY A 203 13.31 -3.64 5.87
N ASN A 204 12.17 -4.23 5.50
CA ASN A 204 11.97 -4.66 4.12
C ASN A 204 11.78 -3.43 3.23
N THR A 205 12.18 -3.54 1.95
CA THR A 205 12.24 -2.40 1.03
C THR A 205 11.51 -2.75 -0.26
N SER A 206 10.66 -1.83 -0.71
CA SER A 206 9.93 -1.97 -1.96
C SER A 206 10.86 -1.95 -3.18
N GLU A 207 10.34 -2.36 -4.34
CA GLU A 207 10.98 -2.00 -5.61
C GLU A 207 11.03 -0.48 -5.78
N THR A 208 12.10 0.01 -6.39
CA THR A 208 12.24 1.43 -6.74
C THR A 208 11.37 1.78 -7.94
N LYS A 209 10.58 2.85 -7.83
CA LYS A 209 9.83 3.44 -8.95
C LYS A 209 10.31 4.87 -9.20
N SER A 210 10.13 5.37 -10.41
CA SER A 210 10.59 6.73 -10.76
C SER A 210 9.49 7.55 -11.42
N MET A 211 9.61 8.87 -11.31
CA MET A 211 8.85 9.85 -12.09
C MET A 211 9.79 10.83 -12.79
N LYS A 212 9.27 11.53 -13.80
CA LYS A 212 9.91 12.70 -14.39
C LYS A 212 9.35 13.98 -13.79
N LEU A 213 10.23 14.81 -13.24
CA LEU A 213 9.92 16.18 -12.87
C LEU A 213 10.42 17.11 -13.96
N ILE A 214 9.51 17.84 -14.62
CA ILE A 214 9.84 18.77 -15.68
C ILE A 214 9.64 20.20 -15.15
N VAL A 215 10.74 20.92 -14.98
CA VAL A 215 10.73 22.33 -14.61
C VAL A 215 10.71 23.16 -15.89
N GLU A 216 9.59 23.83 -16.13
CA GLU A 216 9.39 24.66 -17.33
C GLU A 216 9.59 26.14 -17.01
N ASN A 217 10.27 26.84 -17.91
CA ASN A 217 10.45 28.28 -17.79
C ASN A 217 9.19 29.02 -18.23
N ARG A 218 8.64 29.82 -17.32
CA ARG A 218 7.39 30.58 -17.46
C ARG A 218 7.62 32.08 -17.19
N ASP A 219 8.85 32.57 -17.35
CA ASP A 219 9.19 33.98 -17.08
C ASP A 219 8.57 34.96 -18.11
N ASP A 220 8.19 34.47 -19.29
CA ASP A 220 7.63 35.23 -20.42
C ASP A 220 6.10 35.11 -20.53
N CYS A 221 5.42 34.82 -19.43
CA CYS A 221 3.96 34.74 -19.39
C CYS A 221 3.28 36.10 -19.55
N VAL A 222 2.22 36.12 -20.37
CA VAL A 222 1.44 37.33 -20.68
C VAL A 222 0.32 37.54 -19.66
N PHE A 223 -0.25 36.44 -19.19
CA PHE A 223 -1.30 36.44 -18.18
C PHE A 223 -1.11 35.24 -17.27
N ARG A 224 -1.03 35.48 -15.96
CA ARG A 224 -0.74 34.46 -14.94
C ARG A 224 0.47 33.61 -15.37
N ASN A 225 0.29 32.29 -15.49
CA ASN A 225 1.32 31.33 -15.85
C ASN A 225 1.22 30.85 -17.31
N VAL A 226 0.50 31.57 -18.19
CA VAL A 226 0.33 31.22 -19.61
C VAL A 226 0.99 32.24 -20.56
N LYS A 227 1.43 31.79 -21.73
CA LYS A 227 2.02 32.62 -22.78
C LYS A 227 1.50 32.24 -24.16
N PHE A 228 1.54 33.17 -25.09
CA PHE A 228 1.15 32.88 -26.46
C PHE A 228 2.02 31.78 -27.06
N GLY A 229 1.41 30.90 -27.83
CA GLY A 229 2.04 29.70 -28.38
C GLY A 229 1.96 28.46 -27.51
N ASP A 230 1.56 28.58 -26.23
CA ASP A 230 1.23 27.40 -25.41
C ASP A 230 0.11 26.60 -26.08
N SER A 231 0.10 25.29 -25.87
CA SER A 231 -1.02 24.42 -26.26
C SER A 231 -2.12 24.42 -25.20
N ALA A 232 -3.30 23.94 -25.56
CA ALA A 232 -4.43 23.83 -24.64
C ALA A 232 -4.10 22.92 -23.44
N GLU A 233 -3.26 21.90 -23.65
CA GLU A 233 -2.74 21.06 -22.56
C GLU A 233 -1.88 21.87 -21.58
N VAL A 234 -1.00 22.73 -22.08
CA VAL A 234 -0.15 23.58 -21.24
C VAL A 234 -0.98 24.63 -20.51
N VAL A 235 -1.95 25.25 -21.18
CA VAL A 235 -2.90 26.19 -20.54
C VAL A 235 -3.65 25.48 -19.41
N LYS A 236 -4.23 24.29 -19.66
CA LYS A 236 -4.90 23.49 -18.63
C LYS A 236 -4.02 23.09 -17.47
N ARG A 237 -2.72 22.95 -17.72
CA ARG A 237 -1.74 22.57 -16.70
C ARG A 237 -1.43 23.70 -15.72
N TYR A 238 -1.42 24.95 -16.20
CA TYR A 238 -0.94 26.10 -15.45
C TYR A 238 -2.03 27.10 -15.04
N GLU A 239 -3.21 27.04 -15.66
CA GLU A 239 -4.37 27.75 -15.18
C GLU A 239 -4.90 27.07 -13.91
N THR A 240 -5.03 27.85 -12.85
CA THR A 240 -5.45 27.42 -11.52
C THR A 240 -6.93 27.66 -11.25
N SER A 241 -7.60 28.44 -12.11
CA SER A 241 -9.04 28.65 -12.08
C SER A 241 -9.82 27.40 -12.47
N ASP A 242 -11.12 27.39 -12.17
CA ASP A 242 -11.99 26.27 -12.47
C ASP A 242 -12.37 26.27 -13.96
N LEU A 243 -12.05 25.19 -14.68
CA LEU A 243 -12.44 25.01 -16.08
C LEU A 243 -13.95 24.77 -16.16
N LEU A 244 -14.67 25.65 -16.84
CA LEU A 244 -16.11 25.55 -17.06
C LEU A 244 -16.46 24.76 -18.32
N GLU A 245 -15.83 25.11 -19.42
CA GLU A 245 -16.17 24.59 -20.74
C GLU A 245 -14.95 24.54 -21.65
N GLU A 246 -14.94 23.54 -22.53
CA GLU A 246 -13.98 23.39 -23.61
C GLU A 246 -14.79 23.25 -24.90
N ASN A 247 -14.69 24.26 -25.76
CA ASN A 247 -15.38 24.31 -27.03
C ASN A 247 -14.37 24.05 -28.16
N ASP A 248 -14.68 23.13 -29.05
CA ASP A 248 -13.91 22.85 -30.26
C ASP A 248 -14.83 23.09 -31.47
N ASP A 249 -14.62 24.21 -32.17
CA ASP A 249 -15.33 24.52 -33.41
C ASP A 249 -14.33 24.63 -34.56
N LYS A 250 -14.45 23.71 -35.53
CA LYS A 250 -13.74 23.74 -36.82
C LYS A 250 -12.22 24.02 -36.71
N GLY A 251 -11.58 23.47 -35.68
CA GLY A 251 -10.15 23.56 -35.47
C GLY A 251 -9.69 24.78 -34.65
N SER A 252 -10.59 25.64 -34.18
CA SER A 252 -10.28 26.56 -33.08
C SER A 252 -10.85 26.02 -31.78
N GLN A 253 -10.01 25.97 -30.76
CA GLN A 253 -10.39 25.51 -29.43
C GLN A 253 -10.43 26.71 -28.48
N THR A 254 -11.47 26.80 -27.66
CA THR A 254 -11.59 27.82 -26.62
C THR A 254 -11.76 27.14 -25.28
N LEU A 255 -10.88 27.47 -24.33
CA LEU A 255 -11.00 27.04 -22.93
C LEU A 255 -11.60 28.19 -22.11
N ILE A 256 -12.67 27.91 -21.38
CA ILE A 256 -13.39 28.90 -20.59
C ILE A 256 -13.22 28.55 -19.10
N TYR A 257 -12.70 29.49 -18.34
CA TYR A 257 -12.49 29.35 -16.90
C TYR A 257 -13.30 30.37 -16.12
N GLU A 258 -13.73 29.99 -14.92
CA GLU A 258 -14.29 30.89 -13.93
C GLU A 258 -13.27 31.13 -12.82
N GLY A 259 -13.09 32.39 -12.44
CA GLY A 259 -12.21 32.76 -11.36
C GLY A 259 -12.26 34.25 -11.08
N SER A 260 -11.17 34.78 -10.52
CA SER A 260 -11.10 36.21 -10.20
C SER A 260 -9.84 36.87 -10.75
N VAL A 261 -10.00 38.11 -11.22
CA VAL A 261 -8.92 38.97 -11.70
C VAL A 261 -9.02 40.28 -10.95
N GLU A 262 -7.93 40.74 -10.34
CA GLU A 262 -7.94 41.96 -9.50
C GLU A 262 -8.96 41.93 -8.33
N ASN A 263 -9.24 40.73 -7.82
CA ASN A 263 -10.25 40.41 -6.79
C ASN A 263 -11.71 40.57 -7.24
N GLU A 264 -11.96 40.54 -8.54
CA GLU A 264 -13.28 40.67 -9.13
C GLU A 264 -13.58 39.40 -9.91
N ASP A 265 -14.80 38.89 -9.80
CA ASP A 265 -15.22 37.69 -10.52
C ASP A 265 -15.17 37.94 -12.04
N ALA A 266 -14.65 36.95 -12.76
CA ALA A 266 -14.43 37.04 -14.19
C ALA A 266 -14.46 35.67 -14.89
N TYR A 267 -14.89 35.69 -16.14
CA TYR A 267 -14.67 34.60 -17.09
C TYR A 267 -13.39 34.85 -17.88
N ILE A 268 -12.55 33.83 -17.98
CA ILE A 268 -11.26 33.88 -18.68
C ILE A 268 -11.32 32.90 -19.84
N TYR A 269 -11.16 33.42 -21.05
CA TYR A 269 -11.18 32.68 -22.30
C TYR A 269 -9.76 32.59 -22.83
N TYR A 270 -9.32 31.38 -23.14
CA TYR A 270 -8.07 31.10 -23.83
C TYR A 270 -8.40 30.55 -25.21
N ASP A 271 -8.11 31.34 -26.24
CA ASP A 271 -8.43 30.98 -27.62
C ASP A 271 -7.19 30.44 -28.33
N MET A 272 -7.34 29.22 -28.84
CA MET A 272 -6.32 28.46 -29.54
C MET A 272 -6.56 28.52 -31.04
N ASN A 273 -5.49 28.65 -31.82
CA ASN A 273 -5.59 28.56 -33.27
C ASN A 273 -5.60 27.09 -33.76
N GLN A 274 -5.67 26.91 -35.08
CA GLN A 274 -5.70 25.58 -35.73
C GLN A 274 -4.46 24.71 -35.53
N LYS A 275 -3.37 25.27 -34.97
CA LYS A 275 -2.13 24.57 -34.65
C LYS A 275 -2.03 24.25 -33.15
N ASP A 276 -3.11 24.42 -32.38
CA ASP A 276 -3.14 24.29 -30.92
C ASP A 276 -2.13 25.25 -30.26
N GLN A 277 -2.20 26.52 -30.65
CA GLN A 277 -1.36 27.59 -30.11
C GLN A 277 -2.22 28.74 -29.60
N LEU A 278 -2.01 29.11 -28.34
CA LEU A 278 -2.71 30.23 -27.69
C LEU A 278 -2.38 31.52 -28.43
N TYR A 279 -3.40 32.22 -28.92
CA TYR A 279 -3.22 33.48 -29.64
C TYR A 279 -3.98 34.66 -29.02
N ALA A 280 -5.06 34.39 -28.26
CA ALA A 280 -5.82 35.43 -27.58
C ALA A 280 -6.26 34.99 -26.17
N ILE A 281 -6.31 35.96 -25.25
CA ILE A 281 -6.80 35.81 -23.88
C ILE A 281 -7.83 36.89 -23.63
N THR A 282 -9.08 36.50 -23.41
CA THR A 282 -10.17 37.45 -23.09
C THR A 282 -10.60 37.28 -21.65
N ILE A 283 -10.59 38.36 -20.87
CA ILE A 283 -11.16 38.41 -19.53
C ILE A 283 -12.43 39.25 -19.59
N ILE A 284 -13.55 38.69 -19.13
CA ILE A 284 -14.83 39.37 -19.02
C ILE A 284 -15.18 39.45 -17.53
N PHE A 285 -15.20 40.66 -16.98
CA PHE A 285 -15.59 40.88 -15.59
C PHE A 285 -17.11 40.76 -15.48
N ASN A 286 -17.59 39.87 -14.62
CA ASN A 286 -19.02 39.59 -14.45
C ASN A 286 -19.56 40.08 -13.10
N GLU A 287 -18.71 40.61 -12.22
CA GLU A 287 -19.13 41.19 -10.94
C GLU A 287 -20.11 42.35 -11.14
N THR A 288 -21.22 42.31 -10.39
CA THR A 288 -22.26 43.35 -10.44
C THR A 288 -22.07 44.35 -9.31
N HIS A 289 -21.87 45.62 -9.65
CA HIS A 289 -21.77 46.69 -8.66
C HIS A 289 -23.02 47.56 -8.64
N THR A 290 -23.53 47.84 -7.43
CA THR A 290 -24.60 48.82 -7.25
C THR A 290 -24.10 50.24 -7.51
N ASP A 291 -22.86 50.52 -7.12
CA ASP A 291 -22.17 51.78 -7.39
C ASP A 291 -21.34 51.66 -8.66
N ASN A 292 -21.69 52.42 -9.70
CA ASN A 292 -21.02 52.35 -10.99
C ASN A 292 -19.63 53.00 -10.96
N ASP A 293 -19.31 53.82 -9.95
CA ASP A 293 -17.97 54.37 -9.77
C ASP A 293 -16.94 53.28 -9.36
N MET A 294 -17.39 52.10 -8.89
CA MET A 294 -16.53 50.95 -8.64
C MET A 294 -15.93 50.38 -9.93
N TYR A 295 -16.72 50.29 -11.01
CA TYR A 295 -16.22 49.85 -12.33
C TYR A 295 -15.13 50.79 -12.85
N LEU A 296 -15.31 52.10 -12.68
CA LEU A 296 -14.32 53.10 -13.08
C LEU A 296 -13.03 52.96 -12.27
N SER A 297 -13.15 52.74 -10.95
CA SER A 297 -12.00 52.53 -10.07
C SER A 297 -11.20 51.27 -10.44
N LEU A 298 -11.88 50.20 -10.86
CA LEU A 298 -11.24 48.99 -11.38
C LEU A 298 -10.57 49.25 -12.75
N PHE A 299 -11.24 49.95 -13.65
CA PHE A 299 -10.69 50.34 -14.96
C PHE A 299 -9.41 51.16 -14.84
N ASP A 300 -9.40 52.15 -13.94
CA ASP A 300 -8.23 52.98 -13.68
C ASP A 300 -7.08 52.14 -13.09
N ARG A 301 -7.37 51.28 -12.11
CA ARG A 301 -6.37 50.38 -11.49
C ARG A 301 -5.74 49.41 -12.51
N ILE A 302 -6.55 48.80 -13.38
CA ILE A 302 -6.04 47.93 -14.44
C ILE A 302 -5.24 48.75 -15.45
N THR A 303 -5.71 49.94 -15.82
CA THR A 303 -4.99 50.84 -16.72
C THR A 303 -3.61 51.20 -16.18
N GLU A 304 -3.49 51.54 -14.89
CA GLU A 304 -2.20 51.84 -14.26
C GLU A 304 -1.24 50.64 -14.34
N LYS A 305 -1.73 49.43 -14.05
CA LYS A 305 -0.92 48.20 -14.13
C LYS A 305 -0.45 47.90 -15.55
N LEU A 306 -1.37 47.96 -16.53
CA LEU A 306 -1.04 47.75 -17.93
C LEU A 306 -0.09 48.83 -18.46
N THR A 307 -0.23 50.07 -18.00
CA THR A 307 0.68 51.17 -18.36
C THR A 307 2.08 50.95 -17.82
N ALA A 308 2.21 50.40 -16.61
CA ALA A 308 3.51 50.03 -16.05
C ALA A 308 4.19 48.89 -16.84
N LEU A 309 3.42 47.97 -17.42
CA LEU A 309 3.93 46.84 -18.21
C LEU A 309 4.24 47.20 -19.67
N TYR A 310 3.34 47.94 -20.31
CA TYR A 310 3.33 48.13 -21.77
C TYR A 310 3.55 49.59 -22.20
N GLY A 311 3.72 50.52 -21.26
CA GLY A 311 3.86 51.95 -21.52
C GLY A 311 2.53 52.68 -21.68
N GLU A 312 2.57 53.93 -22.16
CA GLU A 312 1.38 54.79 -22.24
C GLU A 312 0.30 54.23 -23.18
N ALA A 313 -0.94 54.20 -22.68
CA ALA A 313 -2.08 53.74 -23.45
C ALA A 313 -2.53 54.81 -24.47
N LYS A 314 -3.02 54.36 -25.62
CA LYS A 314 -3.92 55.17 -26.43
C LYS A 314 -5.31 55.13 -25.79
N THR A 315 -5.73 56.24 -25.19
CA THR A 315 -7.02 56.34 -24.50
C THR A 315 -8.10 56.92 -25.40
N GLU A 316 -9.27 56.30 -25.41
CA GLU A 316 -10.47 56.76 -26.11
C GLU A 316 -11.64 56.85 -25.14
N LYS A 317 -12.26 58.03 -25.06
CA LYS A 317 -13.46 58.29 -24.26
C LYS A 317 -14.58 58.80 -25.16
N VAL A 318 -15.59 57.96 -25.37
CA VAL A 318 -16.76 58.31 -26.20
C VAL A 318 -17.88 58.79 -25.30
N LYS A 319 -18.42 59.97 -25.60
CA LYS A 319 -19.51 60.61 -24.85
C LYS A 319 -20.79 60.62 -25.67
N GLY A 320 -21.88 60.16 -25.08
CA GLY A 320 -23.23 60.23 -25.63
C GLY A 320 -23.80 61.64 -25.60
N SER A 321 -24.96 61.82 -26.26
CA SER A 321 -25.62 63.12 -26.36
C SER A 321 -26.10 63.66 -25.01
N LEU A 322 -26.38 62.78 -24.05
CA LEU A 322 -26.85 63.16 -22.72
C LEU A 322 -25.75 63.20 -21.66
N TYR A 323 -24.49 62.92 -22.03
CA TYR A 323 -23.37 62.84 -21.09
C TYR A 323 -23.22 64.10 -20.21
N ASN A 324 -23.36 65.29 -20.80
CA ASN A 324 -23.20 66.55 -20.07
C ASN A 324 -24.34 66.84 -19.08
N TYR A 325 -25.38 66.00 -19.03
CA TYR A 325 -26.48 66.10 -18.07
C TYR A 325 -26.33 65.12 -16.90
N CYS A 326 -25.30 64.27 -16.91
CA CYS A 326 -24.99 63.36 -15.81
C CYS A 326 -24.21 64.09 -14.72
N SER A 327 -24.48 63.75 -13.46
CA SER A 327 -23.85 64.36 -12.27
C SER A 327 -22.49 63.74 -11.96
N THR A 328 -22.30 62.46 -12.28
CA THR A 328 -21.06 61.71 -12.09
C THR A 328 -20.71 60.86 -13.32
N GLU A 329 -19.47 60.38 -13.39
CA GLU A 329 -19.04 59.44 -14.43
C GLU A 329 -19.73 58.08 -14.27
N GLY A 330 -19.92 57.59 -13.04
CA GLY A 330 -20.69 56.37 -12.77
C GLY A 330 -22.15 56.50 -13.23
N GLU A 331 -22.79 57.67 -13.05
CA GLU A 331 -24.12 57.92 -13.60
C GLU A 331 -24.09 57.90 -15.13
N ALA A 332 -23.10 58.52 -15.75
CA ALA A 332 -22.94 58.50 -17.20
C ALA A 332 -22.73 57.06 -17.73
N LEU A 333 -21.97 56.23 -17.01
CA LEU A 333 -21.74 54.82 -17.34
C LEU A 333 -23.04 54.03 -17.23
N ASN A 334 -23.75 54.17 -16.12
CA ASN A 334 -25.03 53.51 -15.90
C ASN A 334 -26.09 53.90 -16.97
N LEU A 335 -26.05 55.13 -17.48
CA LEU A 335 -26.93 55.59 -18.55
C LEU A 335 -26.42 55.28 -19.96
N GLY A 336 -25.28 54.59 -20.09
CA GLY A 336 -24.63 54.30 -21.38
C GLY A 336 -24.20 55.55 -22.15
N GLN A 337 -23.99 56.66 -21.44
CA GLN A 337 -23.55 57.93 -22.01
C GLN A 337 -22.02 58.08 -22.04
N VAL A 338 -21.28 57.10 -21.52
CA VAL A 338 -19.83 57.08 -21.62
C VAL A 338 -19.32 55.68 -21.91
N LYS A 339 -18.29 55.60 -22.75
CA LYS A 339 -17.51 54.40 -23.01
C LYS A 339 -16.03 54.73 -22.97
N TYR A 340 -15.25 53.81 -22.41
CA TYR A 340 -13.81 53.90 -22.27
C TYR A 340 -13.16 52.77 -23.04
N ARG A 341 -12.09 53.08 -23.76
CA ARG A 341 -11.22 52.10 -24.39
C ARG A 341 -9.78 52.56 -24.25
N ASN A 342 -8.97 51.74 -23.63
CA ASN A 342 -7.51 51.92 -23.60
C ASN A 342 -6.88 50.82 -24.45
N THR A 343 -5.91 51.21 -25.28
CA THR A 343 -5.20 50.30 -26.17
C THR A 343 -3.70 50.46 -25.99
N TRP A 344 -3.02 49.33 -25.80
CA TRP A 344 -1.56 49.22 -25.85
C TRP A 344 -1.22 48.38 -27.08
N ASP A 345 -0.39 48.92 -27.96
CA ASP A 345 -0.08 48.28 -29.24
C ASP A 345 1.43 48.26 -29.45
N SER A 346 1.98 47.06 -29.57
CA SER A 346 3.38 46.78 -29.85
C SER A 346 3.52 45.96 -31.13
N ASP A 347 4.74 45.64 -31.55
CA ASP A 347 4.97 44.81 -32.73
C ASP A 347 4.48 43.36 -32.54
N GLU A 348 4.38 42.87 -31.30
CA GLU A 348 4.09 41.46 -30.97
C GLU A 348 2.72 41.24 -30.32
N LEU A 349 2.17 42.28 -29.68
CA LEU A 349 0.99 42.19 -28.81
C LEU A 349 0.11 43.44 -28.92
N SER A 350 -1.20 43.23 -28.97
CA SER A 350 -2.22 44.25 -28.75
C SER A 350 -3.00 43.94 -27.47
N VAL A 351 -3.15 44.93 -26.58
CA VAL A 351 -3.97 44.83 -25.36
C VAL A 351 -5.08 45.86 -25.41
N TYR A 352 -6.31 45.42 -25.14
CA TYR A 352 -7.50 46.29 -25.14
C TYR A 352 -8.22 46.18 -23.81
N LEU A 353 -8.39 47.31 -23.11
CA LEU A 353 -9.25 47.40 -21.94
C LEU A 353 -10.49 48.21 -22.31
N TYR A 354 -11.67 47.65 -22.10
CA TYR A 354 -12.94 48.28 -22.46
C TYR A 354 -13.87 48.34 -21.25
N LEU A 355 -14.51 49.50 -21.06
CA LEU A 355 -15.61 49.67 -20.11
C LEU A 355 -16.71 50.51 -20.75
N GLY A 356 -17.91 50.00 -20.78
CA GLY A 356 -19.07 50.71 -21.30
C GLY A 356 -20.37 50.03 -20.91
N LYS A 357 -21.48 50.53 -21.45
CA LYS A 357 -22.78 49.87 -21.34
C LYS A 357 -23.26 49.46 -22.71
N ASP A 358 -23.43 48.16 -22.93
CA ASP A 358 -23.92 47.56 -24.17
C ASP A 358 -25.12 46.68 -23.84
N ASN A 359 -26.17 46.73 -24.67
CA ASN A 359 -27.40 45.94 -24.46
C ASN A 359 -28.00 46.03 -23.04
N TYR A 360 -27.97 47.22 -22.44
CA TYR A 360 -28.48 47.51 -21.08
C TYR A 360 -27.65 46.98 -19.91
N GLU A 361 -26.51 46.35 -20.17
CA GLU A 361 -25.61 45.83 -19.15
C GLU A 361 -24.23 46.48 -19.24
N VAL A 362 -23.55 46.61 -18.09
CA VAL A 362 -22.16 47.10 -18.09
C VAL A 362 -21.30 46.00 -18.69
N SER A 363 -20.61 46.32 -19.78
CA SER A 363 -19.65 45.44 -20.42
C SER A 363 -18.26 45.91 -20.05
N PHE A 364 -17.53 45.06 -19.33
CA PHE A 364 -16.16 45.30 -18.92
C PHE A 364 -15.32 44.09 -19.32
N GLY A 365 -14.36 44.31 -20.21
CA GLY A 365 -13.43 43.27 -20.63
C GLY A 365 -12.02 43.76 -20.89
N LEU A 366 -11.09 42.81 -20.84
CA LEU A 366 -9.69 42.95 -21.16
C LEU A 366 -9.31 41.87 -22.18
N LEU A 367 -8.73 42.26 -23.30
CA LEU A 367 -8.27 41.35 -24.35
C LEU A 367 -6.76 41.50 -24.52
N TYR A 368 -6.04 40.39 -24.47
CA TYR A 368 -4.67 40.27 -24.96
C TYR A 368 -4.70 39.49 -26.26
N GLU A 369 -4.07 40.02 -27.31
CA GLU A 369 -4.05 39.40 -28.63
C GLU A 369 -2.63 39.41 -29.20
N SER A 370 -2.13 38.22 -29.57
CA SER A 370 -0.84 38.09 -30.22
C SER A 370 -0.92 38.46 -31.70
N LYS A 371 0.10 39.18 -32.18
CA LYS A 371 0.32 39.44 -33.61
C LYS A 371 1.17 38.37 -34.29
N ASN A 372 1.79 37.48 -33.50
CA ASN A 372 2.72 36.46 -33.97
C ASN A 372 2.03 35.11 -34.24
N PHE A 373 0.85 34.89 -33.68
CA PHE A 373 0.07 33.66 -33.88
C PHE A 373 -1.19 33.97 -34.67
N GLU A 374 -1.42 33.21 -35.74
CA GLU A 374 -2.52 33.42 -36.67
C GLU A 374 -3.87 33.15 -35.98
N GLN A 375 -4.82 34.06 -36.16
CA GLN A 375 -6.22 33.83 -35.84
C GLN A 375 -6.82 32.75 -36.77
N PRO A 376 -7.83 31.99 -36.32
CA PRO A 376 -8.58 31.10 -37.21
C PRO A 376 -9.19 31.91 -38.38
N GLU A 377 -9.06 31.41 -39.61
CA GLU A 377 -9.71 32.07 -40.75
C GLU A 377 -11.24 32.05 -40.55
N GLU A 378 -11.86 33.22 -40.38
CA GLU A 378 -13.32 33.34 -40.48
C GLU A 378 -13.72 32.91 -41.90
N ASP A 379 -14.50 31.83 -42.00
CA ASP A 379 -15.04 31.37 -43.28
C ASP A 379 -15.96 32.46 -43.84
N SER A 380 -15.39 33.29 -44.72
CA SER A 380 -16.06 34.41 -45.40
C SER A 380 -17.22 34.01 -46.32
N SER A 381 -17.67 32.75 -46.27
CA SER A 381 -18.77 32.20 -47.06
C SER A 381 -20.17 32.41 -46.48
N ILE A 382 -20.33 33.13 -45.36
CA ILE A 382 -21.64 33.59 -44.87
C ILE A 382 -21.74 35.11 -44.97
N LYS A 383 -22.14 35.60 -46.14
CA LYS A 383 -22.68 36.95 -46.36
C LYS A 383 -24.11 36.87 -46.85
#